data_AF-E4ZAE7-F1
#
_entry.id   AF-E4ZAE7-F1
#
_cell.length_a   1.000
_cell.length_b   1.000
_cell.length_c   1.000
_cell.angle_alpha   90.00
_cell.angle_beta   90.00
_cell.angle_gamma   90.00
#
_symmetry.space_group_name_H-M   'P 1'
#
loop_
_entity.id
_entity.type
_entity.pdbx_description
1 polymer ?
#
loop_
_entity_poly.entity_id
_entity_poly.type
_entity_poly.pdbx_seq_one_letter_code
_entity_poly.pdbx_strand_id
1 'polypeptide(L)'
;MTATAADLDRLLPQTQCRECGYEGCLPYARAMLRGEAHNLCAPGGEAVVRDLAALLGKPLAAPAKTQAKALARIDETACIGCTACIRACPADAIMGAGKFMHTVIADECTGCGLCVAPCPVDCIHMQPVSDAFLPRARRFSLSADSRFAAAEHARARYLKRNERKQRETAERKAMLAEREAAVRNARPQTPDTPKKPAFNPADLIAKAMAKAQTRQDRLVAADNRKDYQAKQIAEARERAELRRAQRDMKYGSDSEKAAALEYLKQYKAKQEAAQNTAP
;
A
#
# COMPACT_ATOMS: atom_id res chain seq x y z
N MET A 1 29.75 -7.54 19.25
CA MET A 1 28.38 -8.08 19.12
C MET A 1 27.96 -7.92 17.67
N THR A 2 27.43 -8.97 17.04
CA THR A 2 26.92 -8.89 15.66
C THR A 2 25.59 -8.13 15.66
N ALA A 3 25.45 -7.14 14.78
CA ALA A 3 24.22 -6.36 14.67
C ALA A 3 23.04 -7.24 14.28
N THR A 4 21.87 -7.06 14.91
CA THR A 4 20.64 -7.77 14.54
C THR A 4 19.72 -6.90 13.68
N ALA A 5 18.72 -7.54 13.03
CA ALA A 5 17.73 -6.80 12.25
C ALA A 5 16.89 -5.89 13.14
N ALA A 6 16.67 -6.28 14.40
CA ALA A 6 15.94 -5.47 15.37
C ALA A 6 16.74 -4.22 15.77
N ASP A 7 18.07 -4.32 15.85
CA ASP A 7 18.93 -3.17 16.18
C ASP A 7 18.95 -2.14 15.06
N LEU A 8 19.07 -2.59 13.82
CA LEU A 8 18.98 -1.73 12.64
C LEU A 8 17.58 -1.12 12.49
N ASP A 9 16.53 -1.90 12.69
CA ASP A 9 15.14 -1.42 12.64
C ASP A 9 14.88 -0.31 13.67
N ARG A 10 15.48 -0.40 14.87
CA ARG A 10 15.36 0.62 15.92
C ARG A 10 15.97 1.97 15.53
N LEU A 11 16.96 1.98 14.65
CA LEU A 11 17.59 3.22 14.15
C LEU A 11 16.75 3.92 13.06
N LEU A 12 15.78 3.23 12.46
CA LEU A 12 14.97 3.79 11.38
C LEU A 12 13.84 4.69 11.94
N PRO A 13 13.35 5.69 11.18
CA PRO A 13 12.28 6.59 11.61
C PRO A 13 10.90 5.94 11.78
N GLN A 14 10.74 4.67 11.42
CA GLN A 14 9.49 3.89 11.55
C GLN A 14 8.27 4.49 10.83
N THR A 15 8.47 5.37 9.83
CA THR A 15 7.38 6.00 9.06
C THR A 15 6.65 5.02 8.13
N GLN A 16 7.26 3.86 7.83
CA GLN A 16 6.76 2.85 6.89
C GLN A 16 6.46 3.39 5.48
N CYS A 17 7.14 4.48 5.05
CA CYS A 17 6.89 5.19 3.80
C CYS A 17 7.27 4.44 2.52
N ARG A 18 8.07 3.37 2.61
CA ARG A 18 8.54 2.53 1.47
C ARG A 18 9.43 3.25 0.47
N GLU A 19 9.91 4.43 0.82
CA GLU A 19 10.74 5.26 -0.02
C GLU A 19 12.08 4.62 -0.37
N CYS A 20 12.65 3.81 0.51
CA CYS A 20 13.87 3.05 0.23
C CYS A 20 13.66 1.87 -0.74
N GLY A 21 12.42 1.61 -1.18
CA GLY A 21 12.08 0.52 -2.10
C GLY A 21 11.73 -0.80 -1.44
N TYR A 22 11.56 -0.83 -0.10
CA TYR A 22 11.13 -2.00 0.66
C TYR A 22 9.74 -1.77 1.27
N GLU A 23 9.04 -2.85 1.62
CA GLU A 23 7.66 -2.81 2.17
C GLU A 23 7.52 -2.09 3.51
N GLY A 24 8.62 -1.89 4.24
CA GLY A 24 8.68 -1.20 5.53
C GLY A 24 10.10 -1.14 6.10
N CYS A 25 10.21 -0.64 7.33
CA CYS A 25 11.50 -0.45 8.01
C CYS A 25 12.21 -1.79 8.30
N LEU A 26 11.50 -2.77 8.86
CA LEU A 26 12.10 -4.07 9.21
C LEU A 26 12.60 -4.87 7.98
N PRO A 27 11.87 -4.94 6.84
CA PRO A 27 12.42 -5.51 5.61
C PRO A 27 13.71 -4.84 5.14
N TYR A 28 13.81 -3.50 5.24
CA TYR A 28 15.04 -2.77 4.91
C TYR A 28 16.17 -3.08 5.90
N ALA A 29 15.87 -3.18 7.20
CA ALA A 29 16.83 -3.61 8.21
C ALA A 29 17.42 -5.01 7.92
N ARG A 30 16.58 -5.95 7.52
CA ARG A 30 17.02 -7.30 7.10
C ARG A 30 17.86 -7.27 5.83
N ALA A 31 17.56 -6.37 4.89
CA ALA A 31 18.34 -6.19 3.67
C ALA A 31 19.77 -5.70 3.95
N MET A 32 19.93 -4.77 4.88
CA MET A 32 21.25 -4.26 5.28
C MET A 32 22.16 -5.36 5.84
N LEU A 33 21.60 -6.32 6.60
CA LEU A 33 22.35 -7.48 7.09
C LEU A 33 22.82 -8.42 5.98
N ARG A 34 22.13 -8.45 4.84
CA ARG A 34 22.54 -9.22 3.65
C ARG A 34 23.54 -8.46 2.77
N GLY A 35 24.05 -7.33 3.25
CA GLY A 35 25.03 -6.53 2.54
C GLY A 35 24.46 -5.42 1.66
N GLU A 36 23.13 -5.30 1.55
CA GLU A 36 22.50 -4.22 0.76
C GLU A 36 22.83 -2.82 1.33
N ALA A 37 22.56 -1.78 0.53
CA ALA A 37 22.91 -0.40 0.85
C ALA A 37 22.20 0.11 2.12
N HIS A 38 22.92 0.83 2.97
CA HIS A 38 22.42 1.37 4.25
C HIS A 38 22.06 2.86 4.21
N ASN A 39 22.22 3.52 3.06
CA ASN A 39 22.03 4.97 2.88
C ASN A 39 20.71 5.36 2.17
N LEU A 40 19.72 4.46 2.09
CA LEU A 40 18.50 4.66 1.29
C LEU A 40 17.32 5.31 2.03
N CYS A 41 17.44 5.57 3.34
CA CYS A 41 16.34 6.07 4.16
C CYS A 41 16.15 7.60 4.01
N ALA A 42 15.33 8.02 3.05
CA ALA A 42 14.96 9.44 2.83
C ALA A 42 14.54 10.21 4.09
N PRO A 43 13.55 9.75 4.89
CA PRO A 43 13.12 10.49 6.09
C PRO A 43 14.16 10.45 7.21
N GLY A 44 15.07 9.47 7.20
CA GLY A 44 16.11 9.33 8.21
C GLY A 44 17.30 10.25 7.97
N GLY A 45 17.62 10.52 6.70
CA GLY A 45 18.70 11.40 6.29
C GLY A 45 20.05 11.02 6.91
N GLU A 46 20.94 12.01 6.99
CA GLU A 46 22.33 11.83 7.45
C GLU A 46 22.45 11.16 8.81
N ALA A 47 21.60 11.54 9.76
CA ALA A 47 21.66 11.02 11.13
C ALA A 47 21.46 9.50 11.18
N VAL A 48 20.47 8.99 10.44
CA VAL A 48 20.20 7.55 10.39
C VAL A 48 21.29 6.81 9.64
N VAL A 49 21.80 7.37 8.53
CA VAL A 49 22.86 6.70 7.75
C VAL A 49 24.14 6.54 8.57
N ARG A 50 24.50 7.56 9.36
CA ARG A 50 25.65 7.51 10.25
C ARG A 50 25.51 6.43 11.31
N ASP A 51 24.36 6.34 11.99
CA ASP A 51 24.17 5.34 13.04
C ASP A 51 24.14 3.92 12.46
N LEU A 52 23.54 3.74 11.28
CA LEU A 52 23.53 2.47 10.57
C LEU A 52 24.95 2.06 10.15
N ALA A 53 25.75 2.99 9.62
CA ALA A 53 27.14 2.74 9.23
C ALA A 53 27.98 2.30 10.44
N ALA A 54 27.86 3.01 11.56
CA ALA A 54 28.54 2.68 12.81
C ALA A 54 28.16 1.29 13.32
N LEU A 55 26.86 0.96 13.34
CA LEU A 55 26.38 -0.34 13.81
C LEU A 55 26.77 -1.50 12.89
N LEU A 56 26.82 -1.27 11.58
CA LEU A 56 27.22 -2.27 10.58
C LEU A 56 28.74 -2.41 10.42
N GLY A 57 29.54 -1.52 11.00
CA GLY A 57 30.98 -1.44 10.72
C GLY A 57 31.29 -1.10 9.25
N LYS A 58 30.40 -0.35 8.59
CA LYS A 58 30.53 0.06 7.18
C LYS A 58 31.02 1.53 7.11
N PRO A 59 31.68 1.93 6.00
CA PRO A 59 32.03 3.33 5.81
C PRO A 59 30.77 4.21 5.76
N LEU A 60 30.91 5.44 6.24
CA LEU A 60 29.87 6.46 6.11
C LEU A 60 29.66 6.76 4.62
N ALA A 61 28.40 6.76 4.19
CA ALA A 61 28.00 7.11 2.84
C ALA A 61 27.00 8.27 2.91
N ALA A 62 27.00 9.14 1.90
CA ALA A 62 25.98 10.18 1.79
C ALA A 62 24.59 9.54 1.60
N PRO A 63 23.51 10.12 2.17
CA PRO A 63 22.14 9.69 1.90
C PRO A 63 21.85 9.70 0.40
N ALA A 64 21.36 8.58 -0.12
CA ALA A 64 20.98 8.48 -1.53
C ALA A 64 19.83 9.43 -1.89
N LYS A 65 19.04 9.82 -0.87
CA LYS A 65 17.99 10.82 -0.95
C LYS A 65 17.66 11.41 0.41
N THR A 66 17.11 12.60 0.40
CA THR A 66 16.59 13.30 1.57
C THR A 66 15.14 13.70 1.32
N GLN A 67 14.36 13.79 2.39
CA GLN A 67 12.97 14.21 2.34
C GLN A 67 12.73 15.33 3.35
N ALA A 68 12.18 16.45 2.87
CA ALA A 68 11.69 17.49 3.76
C ALA A 68 10.48 16.97 4.56
N LYS A 69 10.41 17.32 5.84
CA LYS A 69 9.28 16.93 6.69
C LYS A 69 8.03 17.65 6.21
N ALA A 70 6.96 16.88 6.01
CA ALA A 70 5.68 17.41 5.60
C ALA A 70 4.55 16.61 6.25
N LEU A 71 3.43 17.27 6.54
CA LEU A 71 2.22 16.65 7.04
C LEU A 71 1.19 16.54 5.92
N ALA A 72 0.43 15.46 5.90
CA ALA A 72 -0.71 15.37 5.00
C ALA A 72 -1.81 16.33 5.48
N ARG A 73 -2.41 17.07 4.56
CA ARG A 73 -3.63 17.87 4.74
C ARG A 73 -4.66 17.43 3.72
N ILE A 74 -5.89 17.18 4.18
CA ILE A 74 -7.03 16.86 3.33
C ILE A 74 -7.80 18.16 3.08
N ASP A 75 -8.12 18.45 1.82
CA ASP A 75 -9.12 19.45 1.48
C ASP A 75 -10.51 18.85 1.73
N GLU A 76 -11.14 19.36 2.78
CA GLU A 76 -12.43 18.90 3.28
C GLU A 76 -13.57 19.19 2.27
N THR A 77 -13.43 20.24 1.46
CA THR A 77 -14.46 20.62 0.47
C THR A 77 -14.51 19.67 -0.72
N ALA A 78 -13.37 19.06 -1.06
CA ALA A 78 -13.25 18.08 -2.15
C ALA A 78 -13.36 16.62 -1.67
N CYS A 79 -13.31 16.37 -0.37
CA CYS A 79 -13.32 15.01 0.18
C CYS A 79 -14.68 14.32 0.02
N ILE A 80 -14.71 13.20 -0.70
CA ILE A 80 -15.93 12.41 -0.93
C ILE A 80 -16.17 11.27 0.08
N GLY A 81 -15.36 11.15 1.12
CA GLY A 81 -15.57 10.11 2.13
C GLY A 81 -15.31 8.66 1.66
N CYS A 82 -14.42 8.43 0.67
CA CYS A 82 -14.18 7.09 0.08
C CYS A 82 -13.36 6.10 0.95
N THR A 83 -12.77 6.57 2.05
CA THR A 83 -11.95 5.81 3.04
C THR A 83 -10.66 5.16 2.52
N ALA A 84 -10.25 5.45 1.26
CA ALA A 84 -9.00 4.91 0.69
C ALA A 84 -7.76 5.40 1.46
N CYS A 85 -7.75 6.68 1.86
CA CYS A 85 -6.66 7.27 2.64
C CYS A 85 -6.52 6.62 4.03
N ILE A 86 -7.62 6.32 4.73
CA ILE A 86 -7.62 5.60 6.02
C ILE A 86 -6.98 4.21 5.86
N ARG A 87 -7.39 3.45 4.83
CA ARG A 87 -6.82 2.12 4.57
C ARG A 87 -5.33 2.16 4.22
N ALA A 88 -4.85 3.25 3.64
CA ALA A 88 -3.46 3.45 3.28
C ALA A 88 -2.58 3.92 4.45
N CYS A 89 -3.12 4.75 5.36
CA CYS A 89 -2.35 5.35 6.45
C CYS A 89 -1.78 4.28 7.40
N PRO A 90 -0.44 4.15 7.56
CA PRO A 90 0.16 3.13 8.42
C PRO A 90 0.07 3.46 9.92
N ALA A 91 -0.12 4.73 10.28
CA ALA A 91 -0.17 5.20 11.67
C ALA A 91 -1.60 5.47 12.17
N ASP A 92 -2.62 5.23 11.34
CA ASP A 92 -4.02 5.59 11.62
C ASP A 92 -4.18 7.07 12.04
N ALA A 93 -3.49 7.96 11.33
CA ALA A 93 -3.50 9.40 11.58
C ALA A 93 -4.64 10.14 10.86
N ILE A 94 -5.59 9.43 10.25
CA ILE A 94 -6.70 10.02 9.49
C ILE A 94 -8.00 9.62 10.18
N MET A 95 -8.82 10.62 10.53
CA MET A 95 -10.15 10.43 11.12
C MET A 95 -11.24 10.68 10.09
N GLY A 96 -12.37 9.99 10.28
CA GLY A 96 -13.59 10.12 9.52
C GLY A 96 -14.23 8.76 9.25
N ALA A 97 -15.27 8.75 8.42
CA ALA A 97 -16.06 7.55 8.14
C ALA A 97 -16.49 7.52 6.67
N GLY A 98 -17.00 6.36 6.24
CA GLY A 98 -17.55 6.23 4.89
C GLY A 98 -18.64 7.27 4.64
N LYS A 99 -18.53 7.99 3.52
CA LYS A 99 -19.44 9.08 3.11
C LYS A 99 -19.38 10.34 3.98
N PHE A 100 -18.42 10.44 4.90
CA PHE A 100 -18.15 11.65 5.68
C PHE A 100 -16.78 12.22 5.34
N MET A 101 -16.60 13.53 5.58
CA MET A 101 -15.31 14.19 5.35
C MET A 101 -14.24 13.56 6.25
N HIS A 102 -13.02 13.49 5.71
CA HIS A 102 -11.87 13.00 6.46
C HIS A 102 -10.95 14.16 6.83
N THR A 103 -10.29 14.05 7.97
CA THR A 103 -9.27 15.02 8.40
C THR A 103 -8.05 14.30 8.97
N VAL A 104 -6.89 14.96 8.93
CA VAL A 104 -5.62 14.40 9.41
C VAL A 104 -5.35 14.88 10.84
N ILE A 105 -5.09 13.95 11.75
CA ILE A 105 -4.54 14.26 13.07
C ILE A 105 -3.06 14.60 12.87
N ALA A 106 -2.75 15.90 12.77
CA ALA A 106 -1.40 16.40 12.52
C ALA A 106 -0.35 15.77 13.45
N ASP A 107 -0.68 15.64 14.73
CA ASP A 107 0.26 15.11 15.73
C ASP A 107 0.63 13.65 15.53
N GLU A 108 -0.24 12.85 14.90
CA GLU A 108 -0.05 11.41 14.65
C GLU A 108 0.51 11.14 13.27
N CYS A 109 0.50 12.13 12.37
CA CYS A 109 0.94 11.97 11.00
C CYS A 109 2.47 11.82 10.92
N THR A 110 2.92 10.70 10.34
CA THR A 110 4.34 10.39 10.17
C THR A 110 4.98 11.08 8.96
N GLY A 111 4.19 11.79 8.16
CA GLY A 111 4.64 12.40 6.91
C GLY A 111 4.93 11.43 5.77
N CYS A 112 4.50 10.17 5.86
CA CYS A 112 4.86 9.12 4.89
C CYS A 112 4.29 9.29 3.46
N GLY A 113 3.32 10.18 3.24
CA GLY A 113 2.74 10.44 1.91
C GLY A 113 1.90 9.31 1.30
N LEU A 114 1.80 8.13 1.93
CA LEU A 114 1.11 6.96 1.37
C LEU A 114 -0.39 7.16 1.11
N CYS A 115 -1.01 8.18 1.71
CA CYS A 115 -2.42 8.49 1.52
C CYS A 115 -2.71 9.31 0.25
N VAL A 116 -1.70 9.94 -0.36
CA VAL A 116 -1.88 10.83 -1.53
C VAL A 116 -2.33 10.05 -2.76
N ALA A 117 -1.54 9.06 -3.19
CA ALA A 117 -1.83 8.32 -4.43
C ALA A 117 -3.16 7.52 -4.43
N PRO A 118 -3.63 6.96 -3.30
CA PRO A 118 -4.94 6.28 -3.26
C PRO A 118 -6.15 7.21 -3.27
N CYS A 119 -6.00 8.53 -3.15
CA CYS A 119 -7.13 9.45 -3.16
C CYS A 119 -7.70 9.58 -4.59
N PRO A 120 -8.96 9.19 -4.86
CA PRO A 120 -9.51 9.22 -6.21
C PRO A 120 -9.86 10.63 -6.72
N VAL A 121 -9.88 11.61 -5.83
CA VAL A 121 -10.22 13.01 -6.12
C VAL A 121 -9.05 13.96 -5.85
N ASP A 122 -7.86 13.40 -5.60
CA ASP A 122 -6.60 14.13 -5.40
C ASP A 122 -6.66 15.28 -4.36
N CYS A 123 -7.54 15.18 -3.37
CA CYS A 123 -7.76 16.22 -2.35
C CYS A 123 -6.75 16.21 -1.18
N ILE A 124 -5.60 15.53 -1.31
CA ILE A 124 -4.61 15.39 -0.22
C ILE A 124 -3.29 15.99 -0.64
N HIS A 125 -2.79 16.93 0.16
CA HIS A 125 -1.54 17.65 -0.09
C HIS A 125 -0.55 17.45 1.05
N MET A 126 0.73 17.39 0.72
CA MET A 126 1.81 17.35 1.72
C MET A 126 2.25 18.79 2.00
N GLN A 127 2.00 19.27 3.21
CA GLN A 127 2.40 20.61 3.65
C GLN A 127 3.73 20.54 4.40
N PRO A 128 4.78 21.24 3.92
CA PRO A 128 6.06 21.30 4.61
C PRO A 128 5.91 21.83 6.03
N VAL A 129 6.70 21.29 6.97
CA VAL A 129 6.72 21.72 8.37
C VAL A 129 8.15 21.87 8.86
N SER A 130 8.35 22.75 9.85
CA SER A 130 9.64 22.99 10.49
C SER A 130 9.95 22.00 11.63
N ASP A 131 9.08 21.01 11.86
CA ASP A 131 9.28 19.99 12.90
C ASP A 131 10.61 19.24 12.70
N ALA A 132 11.36 19.08 13.79
CA ALA A 132 12.62 18.33 13.75
C ALA A 132 12.39 16.85 13.40
N PHE A 133 11.36 16.23 14.00
CA PHE A 133 11.01 14.83 13.82
C PHE A 133 9.49 14.65 13.80
N LEU A 134 9.01 13.81 12.88
CA LEU A 134 7.60 13.42 12.77
C LEU A 134 7.42 11.94 13.17
N PRO A 135 6.27 11.55 13.74
CA PRO A 135 5.08 12.35 14.12
C PRO A 135 5.40 13.40 15.20
N ARG A 136 4.47 14.25 15.65
CA ARG A 136 4.73 15.17 16.79
C ARG A 136 4.45 14.51 18.14
N ALA A 137 3.47 13.60 18.17
CA ALA A 137 3.09 12.85 19.35
C ALA A 137 4.21 11.91 19.82
N ARG A 138 4.36 11.80 21.15
CA ARG A 138 5.37 10.97 21.82
C ARG A 138 4.77 10.01 22.86
N ARG A 139 3.44 9.86 22.87
CA ARG A 139 2.67 9.20 23.96
C ARG A 139 2.96 7.70 24.15
N PHE A 140 3.67 7.07 23.22
CA PHE A 140 4.01 5.64 23.26
C PHE A 140 5.53 5.41 23.23
N SER A 141 6.29 6.44 23.62
CA SER A 141 7.74 6.39 23.69
C SER A 141 8.19 6.50 25.14
N LEU A 142 9.28 5.80 25.47
CA LEU A 142 10.02 6.00 26.72
C LEU A 142 11.38 6.67 26.46
N SER A 143 11.78 6.79 25.20
CA SER A 143 13.02 7.46 24.82
C SER A 143 13.03 8.96 25.16
N ALA A 144 14.13 9.43 25.74
CA ALA A 144 14.38 10.86 25.98
C ALA A 144 14.85 11.59 24.72
N ASP A 145 15.54 10.90 23.82
CA ASP A 145 15.96 11.44 22.53
C ASP A 145 14.75 11.63 21.61
N SER A 146 14.57 12.85 21.12
CA SER A 146 13.39 13.24 20.34
C SER A 146 13.21 12.48 19.02
N ARG A 147 14.30 12.01 18.39
CA ARG A 147 14.24 11.22 17.15
C ARG A 147 13.76 9.81 17.46
N PHE A 148 14.39 9.16 18.45
CA PHE A 148 13.99 7.83 18.87
C PHE A 148 12.57 7.83 19.42
N ALA A 149 12.19 8.87 20.14
CA ALA A 149 10.85 8.99 20.68
C ALA A 149 9.77 9.16 19.59
N ALA A 150 10.09 9.86 18.50
CA ALA A 150 9.23 9.91 17.31
C ALA A 150 9.10 8.54 16.65
N ALA A 151 10.22 7.84 16.46
CA ALA A 151 10.26 6.53 15.82
C ALA A 151 9.53 5.45 16.64
N GLU A 152 9.71 5.42 17.97
CA GLU A 152 9.00 4.53 18.88
C GLU A 152 7.49 4.76 18.82
N HIS A 153 7.05 6.03 18.84
CA HIS A 153 5.64 6.35 18.73
C HIS A 153 5.06 5.91 17.37
N ALA A 154 5.75 6.20 16.27
CA ALA A 154 5.34 5.77 14.93
C ALA A 154 5.25 4.24 14.82
N ARG A 155 6.23 3.52 15.37
CA ARG A 155 6.24 2.05 15.44
C ARG A 155 5.06 1.52 16.24
N ALA A 156 4.79 2.09 17.41
CA ALA A 156 3.68 1.67 18.26
C ALA A 156 2.32 1.83 17.54
N ARG A 157 2.12 2.95 16.82
CA ARG A 157 0.91 3.17 16.00
C ARG A 157 0.79 2.12 14.90
N TYR A 158 1.88 1.84 14.18
CA TYR A 158 1.91 0.85 13.11
C TYR A 158 1.60 -0.58 13.61
N LEU A 159 2.18 -0.98 14.74
CA LEU A 159 1.95 -2.30 15.32
C LEU A 159 0.49 -2.46 15.79
N LYS A 160 -0.05 -1.49 16.55
CA LYS A 160 -1.44 -1.49 17.00
C LYS A 160 -2.43 -1.59 15.84
N ARG A 161 -2.15 -0.88 14.75
CA ARG A 161 -2.95 -0.96 13.53
C ARG A 161 -2.93 -2.36 12.91
N ASN A 162 -1.75 -2.96 12.81
CA ASN A 162 -1.61 -4.29 12.22
C ASN A 162 -2.30 -5.35 13.08
N GLU A 163 -2.17 -5.27 14.40
CA GLU A 163 -2.89 -6.12 15.35
C GLU A 163 -4.41 -5.98 15.17
N ARG A 164 -4.91 -4.73 15.08
CA ARG A 164 -6.34 -4.49 14.78
C ARG A 164 -6.77 -5.15 13.48
N LYS A 165 -6.01 -4.96 12.39
CA LYS A 165 -6.33 -5.56 11.08
C LYS A 165 -6.31 -7.08 11.10
N GLN A 166 -5.34 -7.67 11.81
CA GLN A 166 -5.23 -9.12 11.96
C GLN A 166 -6.45 -9.67 12.70
N ARG A 167 -6.86 -9.02 13.80
CA ARG A 167 -8.07 -9.36 14.54
C ARG A 167 -9.32 -9.28 13.66
N GLU A 168 -9.56 -8.14 13.00
CA GLU A 168 -10.71 -7.95 12.10
C GLU A 168 -10.76 -8.99 10.97
N THR A 169 -9.59 -9.36 10.43
CA THR A 169 -9.49 -10.38 9.37
C THR A 169 -9.78 -11.77 9.91
N ALA A 170 -9.30 -12.10 11.11
CA ALA A 170 -9.56 -13.37 11.77
C ALA A 170 -11.06 -13.52 12.12
N GLU A 171 -11.67 -12.48 12.69
CA GLU A 171 -13.11 -12.43 13.00
C GLU A 171 -13.95 -12.61 11.73
N ARG A 172 -13.63 -11.88 10.65
CA ARG A 172 -14.31 -12.04 9.36
C ARG A 172 -14.17 -13.45 8.80
N LYS A 173 -12.96 -14.04 8.89
CA LYS A 173 -12.71 -15.41 8.42
C LYS A 173 -13.52 -16.43 9.23
N ALA A 174 -13.61 -16.26 10.55
CA ALA A 174 -14.41 -17.11 11.43
C ALA A 174 -15.90 -17.04 11.07
N MET A 175 -16.45 -15.82 10.94
CA MET A 175 -17.86 -15.63 10.53
C MET A 175 -18.18 -16.28 9.17
N LEU A 176 -17.27 -16.18 8.19
CA LEU A 176 -17.45 -16.82 6.89
C LEU A 176 -17.42 -18.35 7.01
N ALA A 177 -16.49 -18.90 7.80
CA ALA A 177 -16.39 -20.34 8.03
C ALA A 177 -17.63 -20.90 8.74
N GLU A 178 -18.17 -20.17 9.71
CA GLU A 178 -19.43 -20.51 10.39
C GLU A 178 -20.60 -20.51 9.41
N ARG A 179 -20.72 -19.47 8.56
CA ARG A 179 -21.78 -19.40 7.53
C ARG A 179 -21.66 -20.54 6.52
N GLU A 180 -20.44 -20.87 6.09
CA GLU A 180 -20.18 -22.03 5.22
C GLU A 180 -20.53 -23.36 5.89
N ALA A 181 -20.21 -23.53 7.18
CA ALA A 181 -20.61 -24.71 7.95
C ALA A 181 -22.14 -24.81 8.09
N ALA A 182 -22.82 -23.70 8.36
CA ALA A 182 -24.29 -23.66 8.45
C ALA A 182 -24.94 -24.05 7.11
N VAL A 183 -24.44 -23.54 5.98
CA VAL A 183 -24.93 -23.92 4.64
C VAL A 183 -24.66 -25.40 4.34
N ARG A 184 -23.49 -25.93 4.72
CA ARG A 184 -23.17 -27.36 4.57
C ARG A 184 -24.11 -28.24 5.41
N ASN A 185 -24.38 -27.87 6.65
CA ASN A 185 -25.23 -28.62 7.57
C ASN A 185 -26.72 -28.55 7.21
N ALA A 186 -27.15 -27.47 6.54
CA ALA A 186 -28.54 -27.29 6.09
C ALA A 186 -28.86 -27.95 4.75
N ARG A 187 -27.87 -28.53 4.04
CA ARG A 187 -28.07 -29.20 2.75
C ARG A 187 -28.69 -30.59 2.98
N PRO A 188 -29.91 -30.89 2.47
CA PRO A 188 -30.50 -32.22 2.61
C PRO A 188 -29.64 -33.24 1.87
N GLN A 189 -29.40 -34.40 2.48
CA GLN A 189 -28.84 -35.56 1.80
C GLN A 189 -29.93 -36.18 0.91
N THR A 190 -30.12 -35.67 -0.30
CA THR A 190 -30.97 -36.35 -1.29
C THR A 190 -30.19 -37.49 -1.94
N PRO A 191 -30.77 -38.69 -2.11
CA PRO A 191 -30.15 -39.78 -2.85
C PRO A 191 -29.84 -39.33 -4.29
N ASP A 192 -28.62 -39.64 -4.73
CA ASP A 192 -28.09 -39.26 -6.02
C ASP A 192 -28.91 -39.90 -7.14
N THR A 193 -29.73 -39.09 -7.83
CA THR A 193 -30.37 -39.52 -9.08
C THR A 193 -29.65 -38.81 -10.21
N PRO A 194 -29.09 -39.51 -11.21
CA PRO A 194 -28.24 -38.90 -12.22
C PRO A 194 -29.08 -38.03 -13.17
N LYS A 195 -29.14 -36.74 -12.88
CA LYS A 195 -29.56 -35.74 -13.87
C LYS A 195 -28.37 -35.43 -14.78
N LYS A 196 -28.56 -35.63 -16.10
CA LYS A 196 -27.64 -35.17 -17.15
C LYS A 196 -27.23 -33.71 -16.88
N PRO A 197 -25.93 -33.40 -16.73
CA PRO A 197 -25.51 -32.04 -16.41
C PRO A 197 -25.43 -31.20 -17.69
N ALA A 198 -26.16 -30.07 -17.73
CA ALA A 198 -25.95 -28.99 -18.70
C ALA A 198 -24.78 -28.06 -18.32
N PHE A 199 -24.02 -28.43 -17.28
CA PHE A 199 -22.91 -27.65 -16.77
C PHE A 199 -21.83 -28.63 -16.31
N ASN A 200 -20.69 -28.67 -17.00
CA ASN A 200 -19.65 -29.66 -16.73
C ASN A 200 -18.75 -29.13 -15.59
N PRO A 201 -18.82 -29.68 -14.37
CA PRO A 201 -18.03 -29.20 -13.22
C PRO A 201 -16.51 -29.33 -13.45
N ALA A 202 -16.10 -30.18 -14.40
CA ALA A 202 -14.72 -30.28 -14.87
C ALA A 202 -14.19 -28.95 -15.44
N ASP A 203 -15.02 -28.14 -16.08
CA ASP A 203 -14.61 -26.86 -16.67
C ASP A 203 -14.33 -25.80 -15.60
N LEU A 204 -15.09 -25.81 -14.50
CA LEU A 204 -14.81 -24.95 -13.35
C LEU A 204 -13.53 -25.37 -12.61
N ILE A 205 -13.30 -26.68 -12.48
CA ILE A 205 -12.08 -27.21 -11.88
C ILE A 205 -10.88 -26.88 -12.76
N ALA A 206 -11.00 -27.00 -14.09
CA ALA A 206 -9.97 -26.61 -15.04
C ALA A 206 -9.68 -25.10 -14.98
N LYS A 207 -10.72 -24.25 -14.94
CA LYS A 207 -10.55 -22.80 -14.77
C LYS A 207 -9.91 -22.45 -13.42
N ALA A 208 -10.29 -23.13 -12.35
CA ALA A 208 -9.71 -22.92 -11.02
C ALA A 208 -8.23 -23.35 -10.97
N MET A 209 -7.88 -24.49 -11.58
CA MET A 209 -6.50 -24.97 -11.67
C MET A 209 -5.65 -24.08 -12.58
N ALA A 210 -6.16 -23.63 -13.73
CA ALA A 210 -5.47 -22.67 -14.60
C ALA A 210 -5.21 -21.34 -13.88
N LYS A 211 -6.17 -20.85 -13.09
CA LYS A 211 -6.03 -19.64 -12.28
C LYS A 211 -5.03 -19.81 -11.13
N ALA A 212 -4.95 -21.02 -10.55
CA ALA A 212 -3.96 -21.36 -9.53
C ALA A 212 -2.54 -21.45 -10.12
N GLN A 213 -2.38 -22.08 -11.29
CA GLN A 213 -1.12 -22.13 -12.03
C GLN A 213 -0.66 -20.74 -12.46
N THR A 214 -1.53 -19.92 -13.03
CA THR A 214 -1.20 -18.51 -13.39
C THR A 214 -0.74 -17.71 -12.17
N ARG A 215 -1.34 -17.98 -10.99
CA ARG A 215 -0.93 -17.35 -9.74
C ARG A 215 0.43 -17.87 -9.26
N GLN A 216 0.70 -19.15 -9.43
CA GLN A 216 1.97 -19.77 -9.07
C GLN A 216 3.10 -19.32 -10.01
N ASP A 217 2.85 -19.24 -11.32
CA ASP A 217 3.77 -18.68 -12.32
C ASP A 217 4.05 -17.19 -12.08
N ARG A 218 3.04 -16.43 -11.62
CA ARG A 218 3.21 -15.03 -11.20
C ARG A 218 4.04 -14.90 -9.92
N LEU A 219 4.02 -15.90 -9.03
CA LEU A 219 4.84 -15.94 -7.82
C LEU A 219 6.28 -16.37 -8.13
N VAL A 220 6.50 -17.26 -9.11
CA VAL A 220 7.83 -17.63 -9.60
C VAL A 220 8.45 -16.50 -10.44
N ALA A 221 7.64 -15.77 -11.22
CA ALA A 221 8.07 -14.54 -11.90
C ALA A 221 8.31 -13.35 -10.95
N ALA A 222 8.01 -13.47 -9.66
CA ALA A 222 8.22 -12.40 -8.67
C ALA A 222 9.70 -12.17 -8.32
N ASP A 223 10.61 -13.04 -8.78
CA ASP A 223 12.07 -12.81 -8.69
C ASP A 223 12.59 -11.77 -9.71
N ASN A 224 11.78 -11.36 -10.69
CA ASN A 224 12.14 -10.31 -11.64
C ASN A 224 11.64 -8.93 -11.20
N ARG A 225 12.35 -8.33 -10.24
CA ARG A 225 12.12 -6.95 -9.76
C ARG A 225 11.95 -5.93 -10.90
N LYS A 226 12.68 -6.11 -12.01
CA LYS A 226 12.63 -5.22 -13.19
C LYS A 226 11.32 -5.36 -13.97
N ASP A 227 10.84 -6.59 -14.18
CA ASP A 227 9.61 -6.85 -14.92
C ASP A 227 8.38 -6.41 -14.12
N TYR A 228 8.42 -6.61 -12.80
CA TYR A 228 7.38 -6.10 -11.89
C TYR A 228 7.34 -4.57 -11.90
N GLN A 229 8.49 -3.89 -11.79
CA GLN A 229 8.55 -2.43 -11.88
C GLN A 229 8.09 -1.93 -13.26
N ALA A 230 8.50 -2.57 -14.35
CA ALA A 230 8.08 -2.18 -15.71
C ALA A 230 6.57 -2.32 -15.90
N LYS A 231 5.96 -3.41 -15.41
CA LYS A 231 4.50 -3.60 -15.43
C LYS A 231 3.78 -2.55 -14.58
N GLN A 232 4.26 -2.29 -13.37
CA GLN A 232 3.68 -1.26 -12.49
C GLN A 232 3.76 0.14 -13.11
N ILE A 233 4.86 0.47 -13.80
CA ILE A 233 5.04 1.73 -14.53
C ILE A 233 4.08 1.80 -15.72
N ALA A 234 3.94 0.72 -16.49
CA ALA A 234 3.03 0.65 -17.63
C ALA A 234 1.56 0.81 -17.19
N GLU A 235 1.13 0.06 -16.16
CA GLU A 235 -0.22 0.18 -15.57
C GLU A 235 -0.47 1.58 -15.00
N ALA A 236 0.53 2.20 -14.36
CA ALA A 236 0.41 3.55 -13.84
C ALA A 236 0.28 4.61 -14.95
N ARG A 237 1.01 4.45 -16.07
CA ARG A 237 0.93 5.32 -17.25
C ARG A 237 -0.44 5.20 -17.91
N GLU A 238 -0.92 3.98 -18.15
CA GLU A 238 -2.23 3.73 -18.75
C GLU A 238 -3.37 4.30 -17.88
N ARG A 239 -3.29 4.18 -16.55
CA ARG A 239 -4.25 4.82 -15.62
C ARG A 239 -4.15 6.35 -15.63
N ALA A 240 -2.97 6.92 -15.85
CA ALA A 240 -2.80 8.36 -15.96
C ALA A 240 -3.38 8.90 -17.28
N GLU A 241 -3.17 8.19 -18.38
CA GLU A 241 -3.74 8.51 -19.70
C GLU A 241 -5.26 8.39 -19.70
N LEU A 242 -5.82 7.35 -19.07
CA LEU A 242 -7.27 7.22 -18.90
C LEU A 242 -7.87 8.39 -18.11
N ARG A 243 -7.23 8.78 -17.00
CA ARG A 243 -7.69 9.94 -16.21
C ARG A 243 -7.57 11.25 -16.98
N ARG A 244 -6.50 11.42 -17.76
CA ARG A 244 -6.31 12.57 -18.65
C ARG A 244 -7.44 12.63 -19.69
N ALA A 245 -7.70 11.54 -20.41
CA ALA A 245 -8.77 11.46 -21.39
C ALA A 245 -10.16 11.71 -20.76
N GLN A 246 -10.44 11.17 -19.58
CA GLN A 246 -11.70 11.44 -18.86
C GLN A 246 -11.86 12.91 -18.46
N ARG A 247 -10.77 13.56 -18.04
CA ARG A 247 -10.77 14.99 -17.71
C ARG A 247 -10.94 15.84 -18.96
N ASP A 248 -10.22 15.53 -20.03
CA ASP A 248 -10.24 16.29 -21.29
C ASP A 248 -11.60 16.14 -21.99
N MET A 249 -12.26 15.00 -21.86
CA MET A 249 -13.67 14.82 -22.26
C MET A 249 -14.61 15.80 -21.52
N LYS A 250 -14.36 16.02 -20.23
CA LYS A 250 -15.24 16.82 -19.37
C LYS A 250 -14.98 18.33 -19.46
N TYR A 251 -13.72 18.73 -19.65
CA TYR A 251 -13.28 20.13 -19.51
C TYR A 251 -12.35 20.62 -20.64
N GLY A 252 -11.99 19.78 -21.61
CA GLY A 252 -11.09 20.15 -22.70
C GLY A 252 -11.76 20.97 -23.81
N SER A 253 -10.92 21.52 -24.68
CA SER A 253 -11.33 22.10 -25.96
C SER A 253 -11.96 21.04 -26.89
N ASP A 254 -12.68 21.47 -27.93
CA ASP A 254 -13.39 20.52 -28.81
C ASP A 254 -12.45 19.53 -29.51
N SER A 255 -11.23 19.96 -29.84
CA SER A 255 -10.17 19.06 -30.35
C SER A 255 -9.68 18.05 -29.31
N GLU A 256 -9.55 18.46 -28.05
CA GLU A 256 -9.12 17.57 -26.96
C GLU A 256 -10.22 16.58 -26.58
N LYS A 257 -11.48 16.99 -26.63
CA LYS A 257 -12.65 16.12 -26.45
C LYS A 257 -12.74 15.05 -27.54
N ALA A 258 -12.48 15.42 -28.80
CA ALA A 258 -12.46 14.46 -29.91
C ALA A 258 -11.38 13.39 -29.73
N ALA A 259 -10.15 13.82 -29.37
CA ALA A 259 -9.05 12.90 -29.08
C ALA A 259 -9.32 12.01 -27.86
N ALA A 260 -9.90 12.58 -26.80
CA ALA A 260 -10.32 11.83 -25.61
C ALA A 260 -11.39 10.78 -25.92
N LEU A 261 -12.36 11.11 -26.79
CA LEU A 261 -13.42 10.18 -27.20
C LEU A 261 -12.84 8.96 -27.92
N GLU A 262 -11.90 9.21 -28.83
CA GLU A 262 -11.25 8.17 -29.61
C GLU A 262 -10.43 7.23 -28.72
N TYR A 263 -9.64 7.81 -27.80
CA TYR A 263 -8.90 7.05 -26.80
C TYR A 263 -9.83 6.17 -25.93
N LEU A 264 -10.93 6.74 -25.42
CA LEU A 264 -11.87 6.00 -24.58
C LEU A 264 -12.57 4.86 -25.32
N LYS A 265 -12.88 5.03 -26.61
CA LYS A 265 -13.41 3.96 -27.47
C LYS A 265 -12.40 2.82 -27.64
N GLN A 266 -11.15 3.16 -27.96
CA GLN A 266 -10.08 2.16 -28.08
C GLN A 266 -9.82 1.42 -26.77
N TYR A 267 -9.83 2.14 -25.64
CA TYR A 267 -9.68 1.56 -24.31
C TYR A 267 -10.81 0.57 -23.98
N LYS A 268 -12.06 0.94 -24.26
CA LYS A 268 -13.23 0.07 -24.07
C LYS A 268 -13.14 -1.19 -24.93
N ALA A 269 -12.80 -1.04 -26.21
CA ALA A 269 -12.62 -2.18 -27.13
C ALA A 269 -11.52 -3.15 -26.65
N LYS A 270 -10.40 -2.63 -26.11
CA LYS A 270 -9.35 -3.46 -25.51
C LYS A 270 -9.84 -4.24 -24.30
N GLN A 271 -10.68 -3.63 -23.44
CA GLN A 271 -11.25 -4.34 -22.29
C GLN A 271 -12.25 -5.42 -22.70
N GLU A 272 -13.10 -5.15 -23.69
CA GLU A 272 -14.05 -6.12 -24.25
C GLU A 272 -13.31 -7.30 -24.90
N ALA A 273 -12.25 -7.02 -25.66
CA ALA A 273 -11.39 -8.06 -26.23
C ALA A 273 -10.72 -8.94 -25.16
N ALA A 274 -10.22 -8.34 -24.07
CA ALA A 274 -9.60 -9.06 -22.95
C ALA A 274 -10.61 -9.87 -22.12
N GLN A 275 -11.87 -9.43 -22.04
CA GLN A 275 -12.96 -10.19 -21.42
C GLN A 275 -13.40 -11.38 -22.30
N ASN A 276 -13.35 -11.24 -23.62
CA ASN A 276 -13.72 -12.29 -24.57
C ASN A 276 -12.62 -13.33 -24.83
N THR A 277 -11.37 -13.06 -24.45
CA THR A 277 -10.25 -14.03 -24.49
C THR A 277 -10.00 -14.74 -23.16
N ALA A 278 -10.76 -14.42 -22.12
CA ALA A 278 -10.75 -15.16 -20.86
C ALA A 278 -11.66 -16.40 -21.00
N PRO A 279 -11.12 -17.63 -20.97
CA PRO A 279 -11.91 -18.85 -21.16
C PRO A 279 -13.01 -19.04 -20.12
#